data_AF-A0A0F0L3W1-F1
#
_entry.id   AF-A0A0F0L3W1-F1
#
_cell.length_a   1.000
_cell.length_b   1.000
_cell.length_c   1.000
_cell.angle_alpha   90.00
_cell.angle_beta   90.00
_cell.angle_gamma   90.00
#
_symmetry.space_group_name_H-M   'P 1'
#
loop_
_entity.id
_entity.type
_entity.pdbx_description
1 polymer ?
#
loop_
_entity_poly.entity_id
_entity_poly.type
_entity_poly.pdbx_seq_one_letter_code
_entity_poly.pdbx_strand_id
1 'polypeptide(L)'
;MHLRTLALTVAAAALATSLAACTVAPADGPADSPITASPAPADADPIIEQPSAAPGICTNPAWIRITRMNADISGEIEDQGSRDLAAGTVGVDDDGTIASYTVAAGDVPAVIGERLCIQNGLDIPTLNHVRTIHPGQVLRLDPDPAVAWVPYHNPADAPGGFQQIPYQQAVEAMGAAADASDIGTMRASWADSLAGMFTIQADSDVISHALDAGDIDVLRQMFS
;
A
#
# COMPACT_ATOMS: atom_id res chain seq x y z
N MET A 1 -21.03 10.69 -50.25
CA MET A 1 -21.21 11.87 -49.37
C MET A 1 -22.65 11.92 -48.89
N HIS A 2 -22.98 11.28 -47.78
CA HIS A 2 -24.28 11.44 -47.10
C HIS A 2 -24.02 11.66 -45.61
N LEU A 3 -24.20 12.92 -45.18
CA LEU A 3 -24.14 13.39 -43.80
C LEU A 3 -25.34 12.80 -43.03
N ARG A 4 -25.09 12.09 -41.93
CA ARG A 4 -26.13 11.76 -40.94
C ARG A 4 -25.82 12.51 -39.66
N THR A 5 -26.62 13.53 -39.42
CA THR A 5 -26.74 14.30 -38.18
C THR A 5 -27.40 13.41 -37.12
N LEU A 6 -26.76 13.17 -35.98
CA LEU A 6 -27.41 12.61 -34.79
C LEU A 6 -27.52 13.69 -33.71
N ALA A 7 -28.75 13.84 -33.22
CA ALA A 7 -29.18 14.83 -32.26
C ALA A 7 -28.72 14.48 -30.83
N LEU A 8 -28.19 15.49 -30.13
CA LEU A 8 -27.84 15.46 -28.73
C LEU A 8 -29.14 15.52 -27.89
N THR A 9 -29.35 14.55 -26.99
CA THR A 9 -30.44 14.58 -26.01
C THR A 9 -29.84 14.93 -24.65
N VAL A 10 -30.19 16.11 -24.11
CA VAL A 10 -29.84 16.54 -22.75
C VAL A 10 -30.98 16.12 -21.82
N ALA A 11 -30.70 15.21 -20.88
CA ALA A 11 -31.61 14.88 -19.80
C ALA A 11 -31.17 15.62 -18.53
N ALA A 12 -31.92 16.64 -18.12
CA ALA A 12 -31.77 17.31 -16.84
C ALA A 12 -32.57 16.52 -15.78
N ALA A 13 -31.88 15.92 -14.81
CA ALA A 13 -32.50 15.34 -13.62
C ALA A 13 -32.31 16.30 -12.45
N ALA A 14 -33.39 16.92 -11.99
CA ALA A 14 -33.46 17.65 -10.73
C ALA A 14 -34.18 16.76 -9.70
N LEU A 15 -33.57 16.52 -8.53
CA LEU A 15 -34.28 15.98 -7.37
C LEU A 15 -33.72 16.52 -6.04
N ALA A 16 -34.59 17.34 -5.45
CA ALA A 16 -34.79 17.76 -4.06
C ALA A 16 -33.82 17.31 -2.95
N THR A 17 -33.28 18.30 -2.26
CA THR A 17 -32.69 18.21 -0.92
C THR A 17 -33.79 18.28 0.16
N SER A 18 -33.89 17.26 1.00
CA SER A 18 -34.71 17.26 2.21
C SER A 18 -33.84 17.57 3.45
N LEU A 19 -33.99 18.77 4.03
CA LEU A 19 -33.45 19.10 5.34
C LEU A 19 -34.39 18.56 6.43
N ALA A 20 -33.96 17.52 7.15
CA ALA A 20 -34.59 17.09 8.38
C ALA A 20 -33.98 17.87 9.56
N ALA A 21 -34.76 18.78 10.15
CA ALA A 21 -34.43 19.45 11.40
C ALA A 21 -34.67 18.48 12.58
N CYS A 22 -33.63 18.14 13.33
CA CYS A 22 -33.76 17.46 14.62
C CYS A 22 -33.90 18.51 15.72
N THR A 23 -35.12 18.71 16.21
CA THR A 23 -35.42 19.39 17.47
C THR A 23 -35.08 18.46 18.64
N VAL A 24 -34.15 18.87 19.50
CA VAL A 24 -33.83 18.16 20.75
C VAL A 24 -34.81 18.63 21.83
N ALA A 25 -35.65 17.71 22.31
CA ALA A 25 -36.46 17.89 23.51
C ALA A 25 -35.64 17.50 24.77
N PRO A 26 -35.93 18.08 25.96
CA PRO A 26 -35.22 17.74 27.18
C PRO A 26 -35.72 16.38 27.69
N ALA A 27 -34.79 15.47 28.00
CA ALA A 27 -35.12 14.21 28.65
C ALA A 27 -35.08 14.39 30.18
N ASP A 28 -36.25 14.18 30.80
CA ASP A 28 -36.38 13.94 32.23
C ASP A 28 -35.55 12.71 32.64
N GLY A 29 -34.83 12.85 33.76
CA GLY A 29 -33.98 11.79 34.31
C GLY A 29 -34.80 10.63 34.89
N PRO A 30 -34.42 9.37 34.64
CA PRO A 30 -34.88 8.24 35.43
C PRO A 30 -33.94 7.96 36.62
N ALA A 31 -34.59 7.57 37.71
CA ALA A 31 -34.06 7.20 39.00
C ALA A 31 -33.06 6.03 38.98
N ASP A 32 -32.22 6.02 40.00
CA ASP A 32 -31.35 4.93 40.46
C ASP A 32 -31.97 3.54 40.25
N SER A 33 -31.26 2.70 39.50
CA SER A 33 -31.47 1.26 39.46
C SER A 33 -30.21 0.56 40.00
N PRO A 34 -30.35 -0.48 40.84
CA PRO A 34 -29.22 -1.11 41.51
C PRO A 34 -28.38 -1.92 40.52
N ILE A 35 -27.06 -1.71 40.58
CA ILE A 35 -26.05 -2.42 39.79
C ILE A 35 -26.07 -3.89 40.21
N THR A 36 -26.58 -4.76 39.32
CA THR A 36 -26.39 -6.20 39.42
C THR A 36 -25.03 -6.52 38.79
N ALA A 37 -24.13 -7.12 39.56
CA ALA A 37 -22.78 -7.46 39.12
C ALA A 37 -22.83 -8.43 37.92
N SER A 38 -22.15 -8.04 36.83
CA SER A 38 -21.93 -8.88 35.66
C SER A 38 -20.96 -10.02 36.02
N PRO A 39 -21.19 -11.25 35.55
CA PRO A 39 -20.25 -12.34 35.77
C PRO A 39 -18.94 -12.09 35.02
N ALA A 40 -17.84 -12.47 35.67
CA ALA A 40 -16.47 -12.34 35.18
C ALA A 40 -16.28 -13.08 33.84
N PRO A 41 -15.47 -12.53 32.90
CA PRO A 41 -15.08 -13.25 31.71
C PRO A 41 -14.16 -14.42 32.08
N ALA A 42 -14.43 -15.57 31.47
CA ALA A 42 -13.63 -16.78 31.55
C ALA A 42 -12.21 -16.54 31.03
N ASP A 43 -11.27 -17.25 31.62
CA ASP A 43 -9.83 -17.26 31.36
C ASP A 43 -9.50 -17.15 29.87
N ALA A 44 -9.03 -15.98 29.44
CA ALA A 44 -8.24 -15.84 28.23
C ALA A 44 -6.80 -16.19 28.58
N ASP A 45 -6.22 -17.13 27.85
CA ASP A 45 -4.79 -17.47 27.96
C ASP A 45 -3.95 -16.18 27.90
N PRO A 46 -2.89 -16.06 28.73
CA PRO A 46 -2.06 -14.87 28.73
C PRO A 46 -1.40 -14.74 27.36
N ILE A 47 -1.71 -13.65 26.67
CA ILE A 47 -0.89 -13.16 25.56
C ILE A 47 0.50 -12.97 26.16
N ILE A 48 1.45 -13.82 25.75
CA ILE A 48 2.86 -13.61 26.10
C ILE A 48 3.25 -12.31 25.39
N GLU A 49 3.21 -11.19 26.11
CA GLU A 49 3.94 -9.98 25.72
C GLU A 49 5.40 -10.41 25.65
N GLN A 50 5.89 -10.66 24.45
CA GLN A 50 7.30 -10.92 24.22
C GLN A 50 8.05 -9.69 24.77
N PRO A 51 9.01 -9.88 25.70
CA PRO A 51 9.77 -8.77 26.23
C PRO A 51 10.38 -8.00 25.07
N SER A 52 10.10 -6.69 24.99
CA SER A 52 10.79 -5.77 24.08
C SER A 52 12.28 -5.95 24.34
N ALA A 53 12.98 -6.61 23.41
CA ALA A 53 14.42 -6.67 23.45
C ALA A 53 14.91 -5.22 23.41
N ALA A 54 15.80 -4.85 24.34
CA ALA A 54 16.48 -3.56 24.24
C ALA A 54 17.06 -3.43 22.82
N PRO A 55 16.91 -2.28 22.14
CA PRO A 55 17.28 -2.16 20.73
C PRO A 55 18.72 -2.59 20.54
N GLY A 56 18.89 -3.77 19.93
CA GLY A 56 20.19 -4.29 19.54
C GLY A 56 20.75 -3.43 18.42
N ILE A 57 22.06 -3.26 18.40
CA ILE A 57 22.74 -2.71 17.22
C ILE A 57 22.63 -3.77 16.12
N CYS A 58 22.01 -3.42 14.99
CA CYS A 58 21.97 -4.27 13.81
C CYS A 58 23.40 -4.54 13.33
N THR A 59 23.86 -5.78 13.50
CA THR A 59 25.25 -6.14 13.21
C THR A 59 25.46 -6.36 11.71
N ASN A 60 24.44 -6.90 11.02
CA ASN A 60 24.44 -7.16 9.59
C ASN A 60 23.16 -6.57 8.97
N PRO A 61 23.07 -5.25 8.80
CA PRO A 61 21.82 -4.66 8.34
C PRO A 61 21.53 -5.00 6.88
N ALA A 62 20.25 -5.22 6.58
CA ALA A 62 19.72 -5.28 5.24
C ALA A 62 19.68 -3.88 4.59
N TRP A 63 19.69 -3.85 3.25
CA TRP A 63 19.62 -2.63 2.45
C TRP A 63 18.65 -2.79 1.30
N ILE A 64 17.71 -1.85 1.19
CA ILE A 64 16.84 -1.72 0.03
C ILE A 64 17.67 -1.09 -1.10
N ARG A 65 17.69 -1.72 -2.27
CA ARG A 65 18.34 -1.18 -3.46
C ARG A 65 17.31 -1.03 -4.56
N ILE A 66 17.01 0.21 -4.90
CA ILE A 66 16.11 0.55 -6.00
C ILE A 66 16.96 1.11 -7.13
N THR A 67 16.83 0.49 -8.31
CA THR A 67 17.52 0.92 -9.52
C THR A 67 16.50 1.17 -10.64
N ARG A 68 16.94 1.10 -11.89
CA ARG A 68 16.20 1.58 -13.06
C ARG A 68 14.80 0.99 -13.21
N MET A 69 14.70 -0.33 -13.15
CA MET A 69 13.46 -1.12 -13.32
C MET A 69 13.54 -2.35 -12.41
N ASN A 70 14.19 -2.23 -11.26
CA ASN A 70 14.51 -3.35 -10.38
C ASN A 70 14.61 -2.84 -8.95
N ALA A 71 14.10 -3.65 -8.03
CA ALA A 71 14.28 -3.50 -6.61
C ALA A 71 14.79 -4.82 -6.04
N ASP A 72 15.68 -4.74 -5.06
CA ASP A 72 16.06 -5.88 -4.24
C ASP A 72 16.29 -5.43 -2.80
N ILE A 73 16.30 -6.41 -1.89
CA ILE A 73 16.85 -6.22 -0.56
C ILE A 73 18.09 -7.09 -0.44
N SER A 74 19.21 -6.48 -0.10
CA SER A 74 20.46 -7.19 0.15
C SER A 74 20.70 -7.36 1.64
N GLY A 75 21.21 -8.53 2.03
CA GLY A 75 21.29 -8.93 3.44
C GLY A 75 20.03 -9.66 3.89
N GLU A 76 19.98 -9.97 5.18
CA GLU A 76 18.84 -10.64 5.81
C GLU A 76 18.09 -9.63 6.68
N ILE A 77 16.76 -9.61 6.58
CA ILE A 77 15.92 -8.79 7.43
C ILE A 77 15.79 -9.50 8.79
N GLU A 78 16.05 -8.78 9.87
CA GLU A 78 15.98 -9.32 11.24
C GLU A 78 14.97 -8.51 12.06
N ASP A 79 13.94 -9.16 12.64
CA ASP A 79 13.03 -8.48 13.57
C ASP A 79 13.64 -8.41 14.98
N GLN A 80 14.07 -7.22 15.38
CA GLN A 80 14.57 -6.90 16.73
C GLN A 80 13.44 -6.72 17.76
N GLY A 81 12.19 -6.98 17.37
CA GLY A 81 11.00 -6.91 18.21
C GLY A 81 10.28 -5.56 18.13
N SER A 82 8.98 -5.63 18.46
CA SER A 82 8.09 -4.48 18.52
C SER A 82 8.62 -3.37 19.44
N ARG A 83 8.44 -2.12 19.03
CA ARG A 83 8.90 -0.92 19.74
C ARG A 83 7.98 0.27 19.46
N ASP A 84 8.18 1.34 20.23
CA ASP A 84 7.47 2.60 20.00
C ASP A 84 7.74 3.08 18.56
N LEU A 85 6.69 3.52 17.86
CA LEU A 85 6.71 3.90 16.42
C LEU A 85 7.06 2.77 15.42
N ALA A 86 7.09 1.51 15.84
CA ALA A 86 7.13 0.33 14.95
C ALA A 86 6.47 -0.88 15.64
N ALA A 87 5.18 -0.74 15.92
CA ALA A 87 4.36 -1.70 16.65
C ALA A 87 3.57 -2.66 15.74
N GLY A 88 3.72 -2.52 14.43
CA GLY A 88 3.11 -3.37 13.41
C GLY A 88 3.48 -4.84 13.49
N THR A 89 2.83 -5.65 12.66
CA THR A 89 2.99 -7.10 12.65
C THR A 89 3.92 -7.53 11.52
N VAL A 90 4.97 -8.28 11.84
CA VAL A 90 5.84 -8.90 10.84
C VAL A 90 5.17 -10.14 10.28
N GLY A 91 5.12 -10.26 8.97
CA GLY A 91 4.71 -11.47 8.25
C GLY A 91 5.93 -12.19 7.70
N VAL A 92 5.89 -13.52 7.79
CA VAL A 92 6.92 -14.41 7.23
C VAL A 92 6.33 -15.23 6.09
N ASP A 93 7.18 -15.62 5.15
CA ASP A 93 6.84 -16.58 4.09
C ASP A 93 6.87 -18.03 4.59
N ASP A 94 6.66 -18.97 3.67
CA ASP A 94 6.64 -20.41 3.96
C ASP A 94 7.98 -20.95 4.46
N ASP A 95 9.09 -20.26 4.18
CA ASP A 95 10.44 -20.61 4.63
C ASP A 95 10.78 -19.97 5.98
N GLY A 96 9.87 -19.15 6.54
CA GLY A 96 10.07 -18.41 7.78
C GLY A 96 10.89 -17.13 7.63
N THR A 97 11.13 -16.69 6.39
CA THR A 97 11.82 -15.43 6.09
C THR A 97 10.85 -14.27 6.21
N ILE A 98 11.29 -13.14 6.76
CA ILE A 98 10.46 -11.93 6.82
C ILE A 98 10.15 -11.44 5.41
N ALA A 99 8.88 -11.45 5.04
CA ALA A 99 8.40 -11.07 3.71
C ALA A 99 7.47 -9.85 3.74
N SER A 100 6.88 -9.52 4.89
CA SER A 100 6.00 -8.36 4.98
C SER A 100 5.95 -7.72 6.36
N TYR A 101 5.39 -6.51 6.41
CA TYR A 101 5.11 -5.77 7.63
C TYR A 101 3.74 -5.08 7.52
N THR A 102 2.81 -5.45 8.40
CA THR A 102 1.50 -4.80 8.51
C THR A 102 1.61 -3.61 9.48
N VAL A 103 1.38 -2.41 8.95
CA VAL A 103 1.60 -1.14 9.64
C VAL A 103 0.59 -0.94 10.78
N ALA A 104 1.06 -0.63 11.99
CA ALA A 104 0.21 -0.19 13.10
C ALA A 104 0.00 1.33 13.10
N ALA A 105 -0.99 1.79 13.86
CA ALA A 105 -1.19 3.21 14.08
C ALA A 105 -0.01 3.85 14.82
N GLY A 106 0.56 4.91 14.24
CA GLY A 106 1.72 5.61 14.80
C GLY A 106 3.07 5.09 14.32
N ASP A 107 3.10 4.05 13.48
CA ASP A 107 4.35 3.55 12.91
C ASP A 107 5.03 4.57 12.00
N VAL A 108 6.37 4.58 12.01
CA VAL A 108 7.22 5.48 11.23
C VAL A 108 8.22 4.67 10.40
N PRO A 109 8.37 4.91 9.07
CA PRO A 109 9.24 4.09 8.21
C PRO A 109 10.68 3.94 8.71
N ALA A 110 11.28 5.03 9.22
CA ALA A 110 12.63 4.97 9.79
C ALA A 110 12.74 3.98 10.96
N VAL A 111 11.74 3.98 11.85
CA VAL A 111 11.73 3.13 13.06
C VAL A 111 11.34 1.69 12.72
N ILE A 112 10.49 1.49 11.70
CA ILE A 112 10.27 0.16 11.11
C ILE A 112 11.60 -0.39 10.59
N GLY A 113 12.37 0.40 9.85
CA GLY A 113 13.69 -0.02 9.37
C GLY A 113 14.66 -0.37 10.50
N GLU A 114 14.72 0.45 11.56
CA GLU A 114 15.53 0.14 12.74
C GLU A 114 15.07 -1.13 13.47
N ARG A 115 13.77 -1.43 13.47
CA ARG A 115 13.21 -2.67 14.02
C ARG A 115 13.60 -3.88 13.18
N LEU A 116 13.49 -3.76 11.87
CA LEU A 116 13.72 -4.83 10.91
C LEU A 116 15.19 -4.93 10.44
N CYS A 117 16.08 -4.18 11.09
CA CYS A 117 17.48 -4.05 10.69
C CYS A 117 17.70 -3.69 9.21
N ILE A 118 16.84 -2.84 8.66
CA ILE A 118 16.99 -2.25 7.32
C ILE A 118 17.61 -0.86 7.47
N GLN A 119 18.85 -0.70 7.00
CA GLN A 119 19.64 0.51 7.22
C GLN A 119 19.02 1.78 6.64
N ASN A 120 18.34 1.65 5.50
CA ASN A 120 17.65 2.72 4.79
C ASN A 120 16.13 2.56 4.88
N GLY A 121 15.59 2.38 6.09
CA GLY A 121 14.14 2.20 6.34
C GLY A 121 13.23 3.30 5.77
N LEU A 122 13.77 4.50 5.50
CA LEU A 122 13.02 5.56 4.80
C LEU A 122 12.66 5.22 3.35
N ASP A 123 13.30 4.21 2.74
CA ASP A 123 12.99 3.74 1.38
C ASP A 123 11.87 2.68 1.35
N ILE A 124 11.41 2.19 2.51
CA ILE A 124 10.30 1.22 2.59
C ILE A 124 9.03 1.70 1.86
N PRO A 125 8.56 2.96 2.04
CA PRO A 125 7.39 3.47 1.32
C PRO A 125 7.62 3.48 -0.19
N THR A 126 8.81 3.91 -0.62
CA THR A 126 9.17 3.93 -2.04
C THR A 126 9.17 2.52 -2.63
N LEU A 127 9.75 1.53 -1.94
CA LEU A 127 9.76 0.13 -2.36
C LEU A 127 8.33 -0.41 -2.64
N ASN A 128 7.35 0.06 -1.86
CA ASN A 128 5.95 -0.32 -1.91
C ASN A 128 5.07 0.66 -2.69
N HIS A 129 5.68 1.48 -3.55
CA HIS A 129 4.99 2.47 -4.39
C HIS A 129 4.01 3.41 -3.66
N VAL A 130 4.31 3.76 -2.41
CA VAL A 130 3.48 4.68 -1.61
C VAL A 130 4.25 5.90 -1.12
N ARG A 131 3.54 7.03 -0.99
CA ARG A 131 4.09 8.26 -0.36
C ARG A 131 4.20 8.15 1.13
N THR A 132 3.18 7.54 1.71
CA THR A 132 2.92 7.53 3.15
C THR A 132 2.37 6.17 3.49
N ILE A 133 2.84 5.60 4.59
CA ILE A 133 2.32 4.36 5.13
C ILE A 133 1.06 4.64 5.96
N HIS A 134 0.07 3.76 5.87
CA HIS A 134 -1.19 3.89 6.60
C HIS A 134 -1.44 2.70 7.52
N PRO A 135 -2.12 2.89 8.67
CA PRO A 135 -2.46 1.78 9.56
C PRO A 135 -3.27 0.70 8.82
N GLY A 136 -2.89 -0.56 9.02
CA GLY A 136 -3.47 -1.72 8.34
C GLY A 136 -2.91 -2.00 6.94
N GLN A 137 -2.07 -1.11 6.39
CA GLN A 137 -1.39 -1.38 5.13
C GLN A 137 -0.37 -2.50 5.30
N VAL A 138 -0.35 -3.44 4.36
CA VAL A 138 0.70 -4.46 4.27
C VAL A 138 1.81 -3.94 3.39
N LEU A 139 3.02 -3.85 3.94
CA LEU A 139 4.24 -3.51 3.21
C LEU A 139 4.97 -4.81 2.87
N ARG A 140 5.26 -5.01 1.59
CA ARG A 140 6.06 -6.11 1.06
C ARG A 140 7.54 -5.77 1.20
N LEU A 141 8.28 -6.77 1.66
CA LEU A 141 9.72 -6.69 1.96
C LEU A 141 10.50 -7.81 1.23
N ASP A 142 9.85 -8.45 0.26
CA ASP A 142 10.34 -9.57 -0.52
C ASP A 142 10.30 -9.27 -2.04
N PRO A 143 10.90 -8.15 -2.50
CA PRO A 143 10.93 -7.87 -3.94
C PRO A 143 11.64 -9.00 -4.68
N ASP A 144 11.03 -9.51 -5.75
CA ASP A 144 11.68 -10.47 -6.63
C ASP A 144 12.62 -9.74 -7.60
N PRO A 145 13.95 -9.89 -7.49
CA PRO A 145 14.89 -9.19 -8.36
C PRO A 145 14.80 -9.64 -9.83
N ALA A 146 14.14 -10.76 -10.14
CA ALA A 146 13.88 -11.20 -11.51
C ALA A 146 12.66 -10.50 -12.14
N VAL A 147 11.80 -9.88 -11.34
CA VAL A 147 10.64 -9.12 -11.81
C VAL A 147 11.02 -7.64 -11.94
N ALA A 148 10.53 -6.99 -13.01
CA ALA A 148 10.78 -5.57 -13.19
C ALA A 148 9.98 -4.75 -12.19
N TRP A 149 10.66 -3.95 -11.39
CA TRP A 149 10.04 -3.03 -10.44
C TRP A 149 9.85 -1.66 -11.11
N VAL A 150 8.61 -1.17 -11.20
CA VAL A 150 8.32 0.09 -11.89
C VAL A 150 8.76 1.27 -11.03
N PRO A 151 9.59 2.20 -11.52
CA PRO A 151 9.99 3.37 -10.75
C PRO A 151 8.82 4.13 -10.12
N TYR A 152 8.89 4.43 -8.84
CA TYR A 152 7.80 5.15 -8.19
C TYR A 152 7.72 6.62 -8.61
N HIS A 153 8.85 7.35 -8.63
CA HIS A 153 8.84 8.81 -8.82
C HIS A 153 8.67 9.26 -10.27
N ASN A 154 9.32 8.57 -11.20
CA ASN A 154 9.29 8.84 -12.62
C ASN A 154 9.88 7.65 -13.38
N PRO A 155 9.49 7.43 -14.66
CA PRO A 155 10.18 6.49 -15.54
C PRO A 155 11.69 6.76 -15.54
N ALA A 156 12.48 5.71 -15.71
CA ALA A 156 13.95 5.79 -15.68
C ALA A 156 14.56 6.78 -16.68
N ASP A 157 13.83 7.05 -17.75
CA ASP A 157 14.17 7.88 -18.90
C ASP A 157 13.40 9.20 -18.94
N ALA A 158 12.72 9.55 -17.85
CA ALA A 158 11.90 10.73 -17.78
C ALA A 158 12.70 11.99 -18.18
N PRO A 159 12.22 12.78 -19.16
CA PRO A 159 12.89 14.01 -19.55
C PRO A 159 12.82 15.05 -18.43
N GLY A 160 13.68 16.07 -18.50
CA GLY A 160 13.57 17.23 -17.62
C GLY A 160 12.18 17.86 -17.69
N GLY A 161 11.57 18.14 -16.54
CA GLY A 161 10.21 18.70 -16.44
C GLY A 161 9.08 17.67 -16.51
N PHE A 162 9.39 16.38 -16.44
CA PHE A 162 8.39 15.31 -16.37
C PHE A 162 7.37 15.54 -15.24
N GLN A 163 6.09 15.32 -15.56
CA GLN A 163 4.99 15.51 -14.62
C GLN A 163 4.91 14.31 -13.67
N GLN A 164 5.64 14.37 -12.56
CA GLN A 164 5.72 13.28 -11.59
C GLN A 164 4.39 12.96 -10.90
N ILE A 165 3.57 13.98 -10.60
CA ILE A 165 2.31 13.77 -9.86
C ILE A 165 1.34 12.85 -10.62
N PRO A 166 0.99 13.14 -11.90
CA PRO A 166 0.15 12.23 -12.68
C PRO A 166 0.72 10.81 -12.80
N TYR A 167 2.04 10.68 -12.95
CA TYR A 167 2.69 9.38 -13.04
C TYR A 167 2.55 8.58 -11.74
N GLN A 168 2.90 9.19 -10.60
CA GLN A 168 2.77 8.57 -9.29
C GLN A 168 1.33 8.17 -8.98
N GLN A 169 0.35 9.02 -9.29
CA GLN A 169 -1.06 8.68 -9.13
C GLN A 169 -1.47 7.46 -9.95
N ALA A 170 -0.93 7.32 -11.16
CA ALA A 170 -1.23 6.18 -12.00
C ALA A 170 -0.50 4.91 -11.54
N VAL A 171 0.75 5.02 -11.05
CA VAL A 171 1.48 3.91 -10.41
C VAL A 171 0.76 3.43 -9.14
N GLU A 172 0.32 4.35 -8.27
CA GLU A 172 -0.47 4.04 -7.07
C GLU A 172 -1.80 3.35 -7.43
N ALA A 173 -2.47 3.81 -8.49
CA ALA A 173 -3.70 3.18 -8.98
C ALA A 173 -3.46 1.76 -9.55
N MET A 174 -2.34 1.54 -10.24
CA MET A 174 -1.93 0.20 -10.68
C MET A 174 -1.66 -0.73 -9.49
N GLY A 175 -0.92 -0.25 -8.49
CA GLY A 175 -0.63 -1.02 -7.26
C GLY A 175 -1.91 -1.41 -6.52
N ALA A 176 -2.81 -0.45 -6.28
CA ALA A 176 -4.10 -0.73 -5.64
C ALA A 176 -4.95 -1.74 -6.43
N ALA A 177 -4.94 -1.68 -7.76
CA ALA A 177 -5.63 -2.66 -8.60
C ALA A 177 -4.94 -4.04 -8.57
N ALA A 178 -3.61 -4.09 -8.52
CA ALA A 178 -2.84 -5.33 -8.38
C ALA A 178 -3.14 -6.03 -7.04
N ASP A 179 -3.16 -5.27 -5.94
CA ASP A 179 -3.53 -5.77 -4.62
C ASP A 179 -4.94 -6.36 -4.61
N ALA A 180 -5.89 -5.68 -5.28
CA ALA A 180 -7.27 -6.12 -5.43
C ALA A 180 -7.48 -7.25 -6.47
N SER A 181 -6.42 -7.74 -7.12
CA SER A 181 -6.49 -8.70 -8.23
C SER A 181 -7.33 -8.22 -9.44
N ASP A 182 -7.47 -6.90 -9.64
CA ASP A 182 -8.29 -6.31 -10.71
C ASP A 182 -7.45 -5.98 -11.95
N ILE A 183 -7.11 -7.03 -12.72
CA ILE A 183 -6.35 -6.91 -13.96
C ILE A 183 -7.10 -6.04 -15.00
N GLY A 184 -8.44 -6.00 -14.96
CA GLY A 184 -9.24 -5.19 -15.86
C GLY A 184 -8.96 -3.70 -15.68
N THR A 185 -8.99 -3.26 -14.42
CA THR A 185 -8.62 -1.89 -14.04
C THR A 185 -7.14 -1.60 -14.35
N MET A 186 -6.24 -2.55 -14.10
CA MET A 186 -4.81 -2.36 -14.46
C MET A 186 -4.62 -2.14 -15.96
N ARG A 187 -5.25 -2.95 -16.81
CA ARG A 187 -5.16 -2.81 -18.27
C ARG A 187 -5.72 -1.47 -18.76
N ALA A 188 -6.86 -1.04 -18.21
CA ALA A 188 -7.44 0.26 -18.52
C ALA A 188 -6.51 1.41 -18.12
N SER A 189 -6.03 1.42 -16.87
CA SER A 189 -5.09 2.43 -16.37
C SER A 189 -3.80 2.47 -17.16
N TRP A 190 -3.25 1.31 -17.53
CA TRP A 190 -2.07 1.22 -18.39
C TRP A 190 -2.30 1.89 -19.75
N ALA A 191 -3.37 1.51 -20.45
CA ALA A 191 -3.68 2.03 -21.79
C ALA A 191 -4.02 3.53 -21.78
N ASP A 192 -4.77 3.99 -20.78
CA ASP A 192 -5.29 5.35 -20.73
C ASP A 192 -4.29 6.36 -20.16
N SER A 193 -3.33 5.92 -19.35
CA SER A 193 -2.43 6.83 -18.63
C SER A 193 -0.94 6.45 -18.72
N LEU A 194 -0.54 5.30 -18.20
CA LEU A 194 0.88 5.02 -17.96
C LEU A 194 1.68 4.69 -19.20
N ALA A 195 1.13 3.92 -20.15
CA ALA A 195 1.89 3.42 -21.29
C ALA A 195 2.57 4.55 -22.09
N GLY A 196 1.87 5.67 -22.28
CA GLY A 196 2.39 6.84 -22.99
C GLY A 196 3.43 7.66 -22.22
N MET A 197 3.71 7.34 -20.95
CA MET A 197 4.69 8.03 -20.13
C MET A 197 6.09 7.41 -20.20
N PHE A 198 6.22 6.18 -20.68
CA PHE A 198 7.50 5.51 -20.91
C PHE A 198 8.02 5.83 -22.31
N THR A 199 9.27 6.27 -22.45
CA THR A 199 9.87 6.53 -23.78
C THR A 199 10.76 5.39 -24.27
N ILE A 200 11.23 4.54 -23.36
CA ILE A 200 11.96 3.31 -23.66
C ILE A 200 10.95 2.18 -23.85
N GLN A 201 10.80 1.77 -25.10
CA GLN A 201 9.86 0.73 -25.52
C GLN A 201 10.06 -0.60 -24.77
N ALA A 202 11.30 -0.98 -24.46
CA ALA A 202 11.57 -2.22 -23.74
C ALA A 202 10.94 -2.24 -22.33
N ASP A 203 10.84 -1.09 -21.66
CA ASP A 203 10.24 -1.01 -20.32
C ASP A 203 8.72 -1.17 -20.41
N SER A 204 8.09 -0.49 -21.36
CA SER A 204 6.64 -0.59 -21.58
C SER A 204 6.22 -1.95 -22.14
N ASP A 205 7.07 -2.61 -22.93
CA ASP A 205 6.83 -3.96 -23.45
C ASP A 205 6.81 -5.00 -22.32
N VAL A 206 7.72 -4.89 -21.33
CA VAL A 206 7.76 -5.81 -20.18
C VAL A 206 6.48 -5.68 -19.35
N ILE A 207 6.02 -4.46 -19.09
CA ILE A 207 4.77 -4.22 -18.36
C ILE A 207 3.56 -4.72 -19.16
N SER A 208 3.52 -4.42 -20.47
CA SER A 208 2.44 -4.86 -21.36
C SER A 208 2.38 -6.39 -21.43
N HIS A 209 3.53 -7.07 -21.46
CA HIS A 209 3.59 -8.53 -21.47
C HIS A 209 2.99 -9.14 -20.20
N ALA A 210 3.33 -8.62 -19.01
CA ALA A 210 2.76 -9.08 -17.75
C ALA A 210 1.24 -8.84 -17.69
N LEU A 211 0.78 -7.68 -18.17
CA LEU A 211 -0.65 -7.35 -18.27
C LEU A 211 -1.39 -8.25 -19.25
N ASP A 212 -0.81 -8.57 -20.40
CA ASP A 212 -1.41 -9.45 -21.40
C ASP A 212 -1.50 -10.89 -20.89
N ALA A 213 -0.45 -11.38 -20.23
CA ALA A 213 -0.43 -12.68 -19.55
C ALA A 213 -1.45 -12.73 -18.41
N GLY A 214 -1.76 -11.60 -17.78
CA GLY A 214 -2.63 -11.53 -16.60
C GLY A 214 -2.00 -12.17 -15.37
N ASP A 215 -0.68 -12.13 -15.29
CA ASP A 215 0.08 -12.71 -14.18
C ASP A 215 0.03 -11.76 -12.98
N ILE A 216 -0.93 -11.99 -12.09
CA ILE A 216 -1.20 -11.06 -10.99
C ILE A 216 -0.07 -10.99 -9.97
N ASP A 217 0.67 -12.08 -9.78
CA ASP A 217 1.75 -12.13 -8.79
C ASP A 217 2.97 -11.36 -9.30
N VAL A 218 3.28 -11.49 -10.60
CA VAL A 218 4.25 -10.61 -11.28
C VAL A 218 3.79 -9.16 -11.19
N LEU A 219 2.54 -8.86 -11.55
CA LEU A 219 2.01 -7.50 -11.55
C LEU A 219 2.03 -6.83 -10.17
N ARG A 220 1.81 -7.59 -9.08
CA ARG A 220 2.03 -7.10 -7.72
C ARG A 220 3.49 -6.73 -7.51
N GLN A 221 4.43 -7.63 -7.79
CA GLN A 221 5.87 -7.33 -7.70
C GLN A 221 6.31 -6.09 -8.51
N MET A 222 5.63 -5.80 -9.63
CA MET A 222 5.92 -4.61 -10.44
C MET A 222 5.44 -3.30 -9.80
N PHE A 223 4.34 -3.30 -9.04
CA PHE A 223 3.57 -2.10 -8.66
C PHE A 223 3.17 -1.99 -7.16
N SER A 224 3.47 -3.01 -6.34
CA SER A 224 3.06 -3.15 -4.93
C SER A 224 4.12 -3.87 -4.09
#